data_AF-W1XII4-F1
#
_entry.id   AF-W1XII4-F1
#
_cell.length_a   1.000
_cell.length_b   1.000
_cell.length_c   1.000
_cell.angle_alpha   90.00
_cell.angle_beta   90.00
_cell.angle_gamma   90.00
#
_symmetry.space_group_name_H-M   'P 1'
#
loop_
_entity.id
_entity.type
_entity.pdbx_description
1 polymer ?
#
loop_
_entity_poly.entity_id
_entity_poly.type
_entity_poly.pdbx_seq_one_letter_code
_entity_poly.pdbx_strand_id
1 'polypeptide(L)' 'MIFQEPMVSLNPLHTLEKQLYEVLSLHRGMRREAARGEILNCLDRVGIRQAAKRLTDYPHQLSGGERQRVM' A
#
# COMPACT_ATOMS: atom_id res chain seq x y z
N MET A 1 -8.91 0.04 -16.59
CA MET A 1 -9.54 1.26 -16.06
C MET A 1 -8.67 1.75 -14.91
N ILE A 2 -8.15 2.98 -14.99
CA ILE A 2 -7.49 3.65 -13.86
C ILE A 2 -8.58 4.42 -13.11
N PHE A 3 -8.71 4.20 -11.81
CA PHE A 3 -9.74 4.89 -11.01
C PHE A 3 -9.43 6.39 -10.96
N GLN A 4 -10.42 7.21 -11.32
CA GLN A 4 -10.31 8.68 -11.47
C GLN A 4 -10.50 9.44 -10.14
N GLU A 5 -10.72 8.74 -9.02
CA GLU A 5 -10.89 9.35 -7.69
C GLU A 5 -9.80 8.86 -6.71
N PRO A 6 -8.64 9.55 -6.63
CA PRO A 6 -7.49 9.15 -5.82
C PRO A 6 -7.75 9.04 -4.32
N MET A 7 -8.79 9.72 -3.84
CA MET A 7 -9.07 9.90 -2.43
C MET A 7 -9.81 8.71 -1.79
N VAL A 8 -10.27 7.73 -2.58
CA VAL A 8 -11.09 6.60 -2.09
C VAL A 8 -10.40 5.23 -2.22
N SER A 9 -9.21 5.16 -2.83
CA SER A 9 -8.51 3.88 -3.08
C SER A 9 -8.02 3.20 -1.80
N LEU A 10 -7.69 3.98 -0.77
CA LEU A 10 -7.23 3.46 0.52
C LEU A 10 -8.29 3.66 1.60
N ASN A 11 -8.57 2.61 2.37
CA ASN A 11 -9.45 2.65 3.53
C ASN A 11 -8.76 3.41 4.69
N PRO A 12 -9.33 4.52 5.20
CA PRO A 12 -8.68 5.34 6.23
C PRO A 12 -8.57 4.64 7.59
N LEU A 13 -9.33 3.56 7.82
CA LEU A 13 -9.37 2.82 9.08
C LEU A 13 -8.36 1.68 9.15
N HIS A 14 -7.65 1.40 8.07
CA HIS A 14 -6.68 0.32 7.99
C HIS A 14 -5.27 0.85 7.66
N THR A 15 -4.25 0.17 8.14
CA THR A 15 -2.86 0.47 7.78
C THR A 15 -2.57 0.09 6.33
N LEU A 16 -1.49 0.64 5.76
CA LEU A 16 -1.05 0.27 4.42
C LEU A 16 -0.77 -1.24 4.30
N GLU A 17 -0.08 -1.83 5.27
CA GLU A 17 0.24 -3.26 5.25
C GLU A 17 -1.02 -4.13 5.14
N LYS A 18 -2.07 -3.81 5.92
CA LYS A 18 -3.29 -4.61 5.94
C LYS A 18 -3.97 -4.63 4.57
N GLN A 19 -4.10 -3.46 3.95
CA GLN A 19 -4.83 -3.31 2.70
C GLN A 19 -4.04 -3.87 1.52
N LEU A 20 -2.73 -3.57 1.46
CA LEU A 20 -1.86 -4.08 0.40
C LEU A 20 -1.71 -5.61 0.50
N TYR A 21 -1.64 -6.16 1.72
CA TYR A 21 -1.69 -7.60 1.94
C TYR A 21 -3.01 -8.21 1.46
N GLU A 22 -4.15 -7.60 1.79
CA GLU A 22 -5.46 -8.10 1.39
C GLU A 22 -5.57 -8.21 -0.14
N VAL A 23 -5.11 -7.20 -0.88
CA VAL A 23 -5.06 -7.24 -2.35
C VAL A 23 -4.17 -8.39 -2.85
N LEU A 24 -2.96 -8.54 -2.32
CA LEU A 24 -2.04 -9.60 -2.76
C LEU A 24 -2.53 -11.00 -2.37
N SER A 25 -3.16 -11.14 -1.20
CA SER A 25 -3.74 -12.40 -0.74
C SER A 25 -4.93 -12.80 -1.60
N LEU A 26 -5.86 -11.88 -1.89
CA LEU A 26 -7.07 -12.16 -2.66
C LEU A 26 -6.79 -12.42 -4.14
N HIS A 27 -5.88 -11.66 -4.75
CA HIS A 27 -5.65 -11.74 -6.19
C HIS A 27 -4.47 -12.63 -6.58
N ARG A 28 -3.51 -12.86 -5.69
CA ARG A 28 -2.30 -13.67 -5.97
C ARG A 28 -2.10 -14.85 -5.03
N GLY A 29 -2.96 -15.05 -4.03
CA GLY A 29 -2.84 -16.16 -3.07
C GLY A 29 -1.57 -16.11 -2.23
N MET A 30 -0.94 -14.93 -2.09
CA MET A 30 0.33 -14.80 -1.40
C MET A 30 0.17 -14.95 0.12
N ARG A 31 1.05 -15.75 0.72
CA ARG A 31 1.19 -15.84 2.19
C ARG A 31 1.82 -14.56 2.75
N ARG A 32 1.61 -14.32 4.04
CA ARG A 32 1.97 -13.06 4.70
C ARG A 32 3.44 -12.68 4.58
N GLU A 33 4.38 -13.61 4.80
CA GLU A 33 5.81 -13.30 4.68
C GLU A 33 6.19 -12.91 3.23
N ALA A 34 5.71 -13.66 2.25
CA ALA A 34 5.98 -13.41 0.83
C ALA A 34 5.34 -12.08 0.36
N ALA A 35 4.09 -11.84 0.76
CA ALA A 35 3.38 -10.61 0.45
C ALA A 35 4.10 -9.39 1.05
N ARG A 36 4.61 -9.48 2.28
CA ARG A 36 5.35 -8.37 2.90
C ARG A 36 6.59 -7.99 2.10
N GLY A 37 7.35 -8.96 1.58
CA GLY A 37 8.49 -8.70 0.70
C GLY A 37 8.07 -8.02 -0.61
N GLU A 38 7.01 -8.50 -1.24
CA GLU A 38 6.46 -7.91 -2.47
C GLU A 38 5.95 -6.48 -2.26
N ILE A 39 5.27 -6.21 -1.13
CA ILE A 39 4.80 -4.87 -0.78
C ILE A 39 5.99 -3.91 -0.66
N LEU A 40 7.04 -4.31 0.06
CA LEU A 40 8.24 -3.47 0.21
C LEU A 40 8.89 -3.16 -1.14
N ASN A 41 9.01 -4.16 -2.01
CA ASN A 41 9.53 -3.99 -3.36
C ASN A 41 8.67 -3.03 -4.19
N CYS A 42 7.33 -3.16 -4.12
CA CYS A 42 6.42 -2.25 -4.81
C CYS A 42 6.54 -0.82 -4.29
N LEU A 43 6.53 -0.62 -2.98
CA LEU A 43 6.67 0.69 -2.34
C LEU A 43 8.00 1.36 -2.71
N ASP A 44 9.10 0.61 -2.77
CA ASP A 44 10.39 1.13 -3.21
C ASP A 44 10.40 1.54 -4.69
N ARG A 45 9.81 0.71 -5.57
CA ARG A 45 9.67 1.01 -7.00
C ARG A 45 8.89 2.29 -7.29
N VAL A 46 7.88 2.59 -6.48
CA VAL A 46 7.12 3.85 -6.60
C VAL A 46 7.75 4.99 -5.77
N GLY A 47 8.91 4.77 -5.15
CA GLY A 47 9.70 5.80 -4.47
C GLY A 47 9.18 6.19 -3.08
N ILE A 48 8.48 5.29 -2.38
CA ILE A 48 8.09 5.50 -0.98
C ILE A 48 9.31 5.25 -0.09
N ARG A 49 9.88 6.34 0.43
CA ARG A 49 11.01 6.27 1.34
C ARG A 49 10.63 5.61 2.65
N GLN A 50 11.55 4.84 3.22
CA GLN A 50 11.35 4.13 4.50
C GLN A 50 10.11 3.23 4.47
N ALA A 51 9.85 2.55 3.33
CA ALA A 51 8.68 1.70 3.10
C ALA A 51 8.34 0.78 4.29
N ALA A 52 9.35 0.14 4.89
CA ALA A 52 9.16 -0.72 6.05
C ALA A 52 8.56 -0.02 7.29
N LYS A 53 8.91 1.24 7.53
CA LYS A 53 8.30 2.04 8.60
C LYS A 53 6.89 2.50 8.21
N ARG A 54 6.69 2.83 6.93
CA ARG A 54 5.39 3.28 6.38
C ARG A 54 4.31 2.19 6.38
N LEU A 55 4.67 0.91 6.44
CA LEU A 55 3.71 -0.20 6.45
C LEU A 55 2.64 -0.09 7.54
N THR A 56 3.01 0.44 8.71
CA THR A 56 2.08 0.63 9.83
C THR A 56 1.35 1.96 9.79
N ASP A 57 1.68 2.83 8.85
CA ASP A 57 1.01 4.12 8.70
C ASP A 57 -0.41 3.91 8.14
N TYR A 58 -1.30 4.80 8.54
CA TYR A 58 -2.62 4.98 7.95
C TYR A 58 -2.53 5.93 6.76
N PRO A 59 -3.49 5.89 5.82
CA PRO A 59 -3.46 6.73 4.62
C PRO A 59 -3.35 8.24 4.91
N HIS A 60 -3.93 8.72 6.01
CA HIS A 60 -3.88 10.12 6.39
C HIS A 60 -2.48 10.59 6.87
N GLN A 61 -1.58 9.65 7.20
CA GLN A 61 -0.20 9.93 7.62
C GLN A 61 0.78 10.02 6.43
N LEU A 62 0.33 9.62 5.23
CA LEU A 62 1.08 9.82 4.00
C LEU A 62 0.89 11.25 3.48
N SER A 63 1.93 11.83 2.88
CA SER A 63 1.81 13.05 2.07
C SER A 63 0.90 12.81 0.86
N GLY A 64 0.36 13.88 0.26
CA GLY A 64 -0.49 13.76 -0.93
C GLY A 64 0.20 13.03 -2.09
N GLY A 65 1.48 13.33 -2.33
CA GLY A 65 2.27 12.65 -3.36
C GLY A 65 2.64 11.21 -3.03
N GLU A 66 2.74 10.84 -1.75
CA GLU A 66 2.87 9.42 -1.36
C GLU A 66 1.56 8.66 -1.61
N ARG A 67 0.40 9.23 -1.25
CA ARG A 67 -0.91 8.60 -1.50
C ARG A 67 -1.17 8.32 -2.97
N GLN A 68 -0.83 9.27 -3.85
CA GLN A 68 -0.98 9.11 -5.30
C GLN A 68 -0.12 7.98 -5.89
N ARG A 69 0.98 7.62 -5.22
CA ARG A 69 1.90 6.57 -5.69
C ARG A 69 1.57 5.20 -5.12
N VAL A 70 0.83 5.15 -4.01
CA VAL A 70 0.37 3.91 -3.37
C VAL A 70 -0.96 3.42 -3.94
N MET A 71 -1.79 4.33 -4.50
CA MET A 71 -3.00 3.94 -5.26
C MET A 71 -2.66 3.20 -6.54
#